data_AF-A0A511K7P4-F1
#
_entry.id   AF-A0A511K7P4-F1
#
_cell.length_a   1.000
_cell.length_b   1.000
_cell.length_c   1.000
_cell.angle_alpha   90.00
_cell.angle_beta   90.00
_cell.angle_gamma   90.00
#
_symmetry.space_group_name_H-M   'P 1'
#
loop_
_entity.id
_entity.type
_entity.pdbx_description
1 polymer ?
#
loop_
_entity_poly.entity_id
_entity_poly.type
_entity_poly.pdbx_seq_one_letter_code
_entity_poly.pdbx_strand_id
1 'polypeptide(L)' 'MNGMAWREQQRSAHEQPAIFYSLALGAVGPILVVTVPPIRKRYFGYKPAERIPQSYPLPSRPRQATEGYEDGWELKA' A
#
# COMPACT_ATOMS: atom_id res chain seq x y z
N MET A 1 -16.42 26.63 26.53
CA MET A 1 -15.92 25.33 26.05
C MET A 1 -14.44 25.22 26.43
N ASN A 2 -13.89 24.31 27.23
CA ASN A 2 -14.33 23.02 27.76
C ASN A 2 -13.46 22.60 28.97
N GLY A 3 -13.83 22.95 30.20
CA GLY A 3 -13.15 22.42 31.40
C GLY A 3 -13.68 21.03 31.81
N MET A 4 -14.94 20.72 31.47
CA MET A 4 -15.57 19.45 31.82
C MET A 4 -15.01 18.30 30.99
N ALA A 5 -14.86 18.46 29.67
CA ALA A 5 -14.36 17.40 28.80
C ALA A 5 -12.93 16.92 29.16
N TRP A 6 -12.03 17.84 29.51
CA TRP A 6 -10.67 17.49 29.96
C TRP A 6 -10.68 16.65 31.23
N ARG A 7 -11.54 17.00 32.20
CA ARG A 7 -11.68 16.25 33.44
C ARG A 7 -12.24 14.85 33.20
N GLU A 8 -13.24 14.71 32.32
CA GLU A 8 -13.79 13.40 31.99
C GLU A 8 -12.78 12.52 31.26
N GLN A 9 -12.04 13.07 30.29
CA GLN A 9 -10.96 12.32 29.61
C GLN A 9 -9.87 11.85 30.58
N GLN A 10 -9.44 12.75 31.48
CA GLN A 10 -8.48 12.41 32.53
C GLN A 10 -9.04 11.32 33.44
N ARG A 11 -10.29 11.42 33.85
CA ARG A 11 -10.96 10.42 34.69
C ARG A 11 -11.03 9.06 33.99
N SER A 12 -11.47 9.01 32.73
CA SER A 12 -11.51 7.77 31.95
C SER A 12 -10.12 7.14 31.76
N ALA A 13 -9.07 7.94 31.61
CA ALA A 13 -7.70 7.45 31.50
C ALA A 13 -7.19 6.77 32.79
N HIS A 14 -7.64 7.21 33.96
CA HIS A 14 -7.24 6.63 35.26
C HIS A 14 -8.19 5.53 35.75
N GLU A 15 -9.51 5.69 35.61
CA GLU A 15 -10.50 4.72 36.11
C GLU A 15 -10.67 3.53 35.17
N GLN A 16 -10.50 3.71 33.86
CA GLN A 16 -10.70 2.69 32.83
C GLN A 16 -9.58 2.68 31.78
N PRO A 17 -8.31 2.49 32.20
CA PRO A 17 -7.15 2.66 31.32
C PRO A 17 -7.20 1.73 30.09
N ALA A 18 -7.60 0.47 30.28
CA ALA A 18 -7.63 -0.50 29.18
C ALA A 18 -8.58 -0.07 28.05
N ILE A 19 -9.77 0.43 28.38
CA ILE A 19 -10.77 0.89 27.40
C ILE A 19 -10.29 2.18 26.75
N PHE A 20 -9.81 3.14 27.55
CA PHE A 20 -9.38 4.43 27.05
C PHE A 20 -8.21 4.30 26.06
N TYR A 21 -7.14 3.59 26.44
CA TYR A 21 -5.95 3.48 25.59
C TYR A 21 -6.16 2.54 24.41
N SER A 22 -7.00 1.50 24.51
CA SER A 22 -7.33 0.67 23.35
C SER A 22 -8.04 1.45 22.26
N LEU A 23 -8.99 2.31 22.62
CA LEU A 23 -9.66 3.20 21.65
C LEU A 23 -8.71 4.25 21.10
N ALA A 24 -7.87 4.87 21.94
CA ALA A 24 -6.90 5.85 21.49
C ALA A 24 -5.91 5.25 20.49
N LEU A 25 -5.29 4.11 20.82
CA LEU A 25 -4.36 3.41 19.93
C LEU A 25 -5.06 2.86 18.68
N GLY A 26 -6.28 2.35 18.84
CA GLY A 26 -7.12 1.89 17.72
C GLY A 26 -7.43 3.02 16.74
N ALA A 27 -7.67 4.23 17.22
CA ALA A 27 -7.90 5.41 16.39
C ALA A 27 -6.62 5.95 15.73
N VAL A 28 -5.47 5.85 16.42
CA VAL A 28 -4.17 6.28 15.87
C VAL A 28 -3.84 5.54 14.57
N GLY A 29 -4.13 4.24 14.47
CA GLY A 29 -3.86 3.44 13.26
C GLY A 29 -4.46 4.02 11.97
N PRO A 30 -5.79 4.15 11.86
CA PRO A 30 -6.46 4.74 10.69
C PRO A 30 -6.00 6.17 10.39
N ILE A 31 -5.76 6.99 11.44
CA ILE A 31 -5.24 8.35 11.27
C ILE A 31 -3.87 8.31 10.58
N LEU A 32 -2.97 7.43 11.01
CA LEU A 32 -1.65 7.29 10.40
C LEU A 32 -1.72 6.76 8.96
N VAL A 33 -2.64 5.83 8.65
CA VAL A 33 -2.84 5.33 7.28
C VAL A 33 -3.23 6.46 6.31
N VAL A 34 -4.03 7.42 6.77
CA VAL A 34 -4.46 8.55 5.92
C VAL A 34 -3.40 9.65 5.86
N THR A 35 -2.72 9.93 6.97
CA THR A 35 -1.84 11.10 7.10
C THR A 35 -0.39 10.84 6.69
N VAL A 36 0.17 9.66 6.99
CA VAL A 36 1.59 9.37 6.75
C VAL A 36 1.93 9.23 5.26
N PRO A 37 1.16 8.52 4.41
CA PRO A 37 1.50 8.36 3.00
C PRO A 37 1.65 9.68 2.22
N PRO A 38 0.75 10.67 2.32
CA PRO A 38 0.93 11.94 1.59
C PRO A 38 2.14 12.73 2.10
N ILE A 39 2.40 12.74 3.42
CA ILE A 39 3.58 13.40 3.99
C ILE A 39 4.87 12.76 3.44
N ARG A 40 4.92 11.43 3.45
CA ARG A 40 6.07 10.65 2.96
C ARG A 40 6.36 10.87 1.48
N LYS A 41 5.32 10.95 0.65
CA LYS A 41 5.45 11.21 -0.79
C LYS A 41 5.86 12.65 -1.10
N ARG A 42 5.32 13.64 -0.36
CA ARG A 42 5.53 15.07 -0.66
C ARG A 42 6.82 15.65 -0.08
N TYR A 43 7.19 15.26 1.15
CA TYR A 43 8.29 15.89 1.87
C TYR A 43 9.53 15.01 2.00
N PHE A 44 9.36 13.69 2.03
CA PHE A 44 10.47 12.74 2.22
C PHE A 44 10.91 12.04 0.91
N GLY A 45 10.39 12.48 -0.24
CA GLY A 45 10.80 11.98 -1.55
C GLY A 45 10.49 10.50 -1.81
N TYR A 46 9.61 9.90 -1.01
CA TYR A 46 9.30 8.48 -1.16
C TYR A 46 8.53 8.20 -2.44
N LYS A 47 9.05 7.25 -3.23
CA LYS A 47 8.38 6.68 -4.40
C LYS A 47 8.03 5.22 -4.14
N PRO A 48 6.78 4.79 -4.42
CA PRO A 48 6.44 3.37 -4.34
C PRO A 48 7.30 2.56 -5.32
N ALA A 49 7.63 1.34 -4.95
CA ALA A 49 8.30 0.41 -5.85
C ALA A 49 7.40 0.10 -7.06
N GLU A 50 8.04 -0.13 -8.21
CA GLU A 50 7.35 -0.60 -9.41
C GLU A 50 6.69 -1.96 -9.13
N ARG A 51 5.55 -2.22 -9.77
CA ARG A 51 4.84 -3.48 -9.56
C ARG A 51 5.61 -4.62 -10.21
N ILE A 52 5.94 -5.66 -9.43
CA ILE A 52 6.55 -6.88 -9.98
C ILE A 52 5.60 -7.59 -10.96
N PRO A 53 6.12 -8.13 -12.07
CA PRO A 53 5.30 -8.88 -13.02
C PRO A 53 4.68 -10.10 -12.33
N GLN A 54 3.36 -10.24 -12.44
CA GLN A 54 2.62 -11.38 -11.88
C GLN A 54 2.51 -12.55 -12.88
N SER A 55 2.89 -12.31 -14.12
CA SER A 55 2.83 -13.27 -15.22
C SER A 55 3.96 -13.01 -16.20
N TYR A 56 4.17 -13.93 -17.14
CA TYR A 56 5.09 -13.71 -18.25
C TYR A 56 4.73 -12.40 -18.98
N PRO A 57 5.69 -11.47 -19.18
CA PRO A 57 5.41 -10.19 -19.81
C PRO A 57 5.22 -10.39 -21.32
N LEU A 58 3.97 -10.62 -21.72
CA LEU A 58 3.65 -10.77 -23.13
C LEU A 58 3.69 -9.39 -23.81
N PRO A 59 4.45 -9.21 -24.89
CA PRO A 59 4.50 -7.94 -25.60
C PRO A 59 3.16 -7.67 -26.29
N SER A 60 2.65 -6.44 -26.20
CA SER A 60 1.44 -5.99 -26.90
C SER A 60 1.76 -5.66 -28.37
N ARG A 61 2.13 -6.70 -29.13
CA ARG A 61 2.43 -6.58 -30.56
C ARG A 61 1.86 -7.78 -31.34
N PRO A 62 1.56 -7.61 -32.64
CA PRO A 62 1.23 -8.73 -33.51
C PRO A 62 2.36 -9.78 -33.57
N ARG A 63 1.98 -11.01 -33.89
CA ARG A 63 2.95 -12.09 -34.17
C ARG A 63 3.81 -11.66 -35.35
N GLN A 64 5.11 -11.92 -35.22
CA GLN A 64 6.07 -11.82 -36.32
C GLN A 64 6.54 -13.23 -36.64
N ALA A 65 6.67 -13.55 -37.93
CA ALA A 65 7.31 -14.79 -38.35
C ALA A 65 8.76 -14.81 -37.84
N THR A 66 9.18 -15.96 -37.33
CA THR A 66 10.53 -16.19 -36.80
C THR A 66 11.19 -17.26 -37.65
N GLU A 67 12.48 -17.13 -37.94
CA GLU A 67 13.27 -18.09 -38.72
C GLU A 67 14.45 -18.61 -37.86
N GLY A 68 15.04 -19.75 -38.23
CA GLY A 68 16.34 -20.20 -37.69
C GLY A 68 16.32 -21.43 -36.77
N TYR A 69 15.15 -22.00 -36.46
CA TYR A 69 14.98 -23.26 -35.73
C TYR A 69 14.02 -24.23 -36.45
N GLU A 70 13.88 -24.08 -37.76
CA GLU A 70 13.04 -24.98 -38.55
C GLU A 70 13.65 -26.38 -38.55
N ASP A 71 12.79 -27.40 -38.43
CA ASP A 71 13.20 -28.78 -38.50
C ASP A 71 13.83 -29.04 -39.88
N GLY A 72 15.10 -29.45 -39.90
CA GLY A 72 15.94 -29.56 -41.11
C GLY A 72 15.49 -30.60 -42.15
N TRP A 73 14.28 -31.12 -42.02
CA TRP A 73 13.63 -32.00 -42.98
C TRP A 73 12.38 -31.30 -43.54
N GLU A 74 12.64 -30.32 -44.42
CA GLU A 74 11.70 -29.64 -45.33
C GLU A 74 10.37 -29.11 -44.77
N LEU A 75 10.28 -27.78 -44.68
CA LEU A 75 9.02 -27.05 -44.82
C LEU A 75 9.11 -26.15 -46.06
N LYS A 76 8.55 -26.60 -47.18
CA LYS A 76 8.26 -25.72 -48.33
C LYS A 76 6.97 -24.95 -48.06
N ALA A 77 7.06 -23.64 -48.29
CA ALA A 77 6.09 -22.61 -47.98
C ALA A 77 4.68 -22.85 -48.54
#